data_AF-A0A7J4QIV7-F1
#
_entry.id   AF-A0A7J4QIV7-F1
#
_cell.length_a   1.000
_cell.length_b   1.000
_cell.length_c   1.000
_cell.angle_alpha   90.00
_cell.angle_beta   90.00
_cell.angle_gamma   90.00
#
_symmetry.space_group_name_H-M   'P 1'
#
loop_
_entity.id
_entity.type
_entity.pdbx_description
1 polymer ?
#
loop_
_entity_poly.entity_id
_entity_poly.type
_entity_poly.pdbx_seq_one_letter_code
_entity_poly.pdbx_strand_id
1 'polypeptide(L)'
;MSEGIDVRVENRLIRFIPAKPVDQGRVEADLGGVRAGELVVVALTRPSATVIVDREGRLIVHGTHRVEAAQAAAKEILLRLGVDDASLSMEFGPIIASFQYRRAVHIDRLAGDLGAGQGEVDQRLR
;
A
#
# COMPACT_ATOMS: atom_id res chain seq x y z
N MET A 1 14.27 -11.76 31.49
CA MET A 1 13.36 -11.87 30.34
C MET A 1 13.61 -10.66 29.46
N SER A 2 14.14 -10.84 28.26
CA SER A 2 14.33 -9.72 27.33
C SER A 2 12.97 -9.22 26.89
N GLU A 3 12.63 -7.97 27.21
CA GLU A 3 11.53 -7.28 26.54
C GLU A 3 11.76 -7.37 25.03
N GLY A 4 10.82 -7.98 24.31
CA GLY A 4 10.88 -8.06 22.86
C GLY A 4 10.88 -6.67 22.24
N ILE A 5 11.48 -6.55 21.06
CA ILE A 5 11.35 -5.35 20.25
C ILE A 5 9.88 -5.26 19.80
N ASP A 6 9.20 -4.19 20.20
CA ASP A 6 7.85 -3.91 19.71
C ASP A 6 7.95 -3.35 18.28
N VAL A 7 7.28 -4.03 17.34
CA VAL A 7 7.32 -3.72 15.91
C VAL A 7 5.93 -3.23 15.50
N ARG A 8 5.88 -1.99 14.99
CA ARG A 8 4.66 -1.37 14.50
C ARG A 8 4.59 -1.45 12.98
N VAL A 9 3.47 -1.93 12.45
CA VAL A 9 3.19 -1.83 11.00
C VAL A 9 2.75 -0.40 10.71
N GLU A 10 3.54 0.33 9.93
CA GLU A 10 3.27 1.71 9.53
C GLU A 10 2.33 1.77 8.33
N ASN A 11 2.57 0.90 7.36
CA ASN A 11 1.78 0.86 6.14
C ASN A 11 1.75 -0.56 5.56
N ARG A 12 0.62 -0.89 4.95
CA ARG A 12 0.44 -2.12 4.19
C ARG A 12 -0.30 -1.77 2.90
N LEU A 13 0.35 -2.06 1.77
CA LEU A 13 -0.35 -2.06 0.49
C LEU A 13 -1.17 -3.34 0.37
N ILE A 14 -2.41 -3.20 -0.05
CA ILE A 14 -3.31 -4.32 -0.32
C ILE A 14 -3.81 -4.17 -1.74
N ARG A 15 -3.63 -5.22 -2.54
CA ARG A 15 -4.17 -5.29 -3.89
C ARG A 15 -5.45 -6.10 -3.85
N PHE A 16 -6.49 -5.59 -4.49
CA PHE A 16 -7.76 -6.26 -4.70
C PHE A 16 -7.94 -6.54 -6.18
N ILE A 17 -8.37 -7.76 -6.49
CA ILE A 17 -8.57 -8.23 -7.84
C ILE A 17 -10.06 -8.54 -8.01
N PRO A 18 -10.83 -7.67 -8.69
CA PRO A 18 -12.23 -7.94 -8.99
C PRO A 18 -12.35 -8.99 -10.12
N ALA A 19 -13.48 -9.70 -10.21
CA ALA A 19 -13.69 -10.63 -11.33
C ALA A 19 -13.76 -9.94 -12.68
N LYS A 20 -14.34 -8.73 -12.73
CA LYS A 20 -14.31 -7.89 -13.90
C LYS A 20 -13.28 -6.77 -13.68
N PRO A 21 -12.22 -6.68 -14.51
CA PRO A 21 -11.26 -5.60 -14.45
C PRO A 21 -11.94 -4.23 -14.42
N VAL A 22 -11.45 -3.35 -13.54
CA VAL A 22 -11.92 -1.97 -13.48
C VAL A 22 -11.43 -1.20 -14.70
N ASP A 23 -12.36 -0.53 -15.38
CA ASP A 23 -12.04 0.35 -16.51
C ASP A 23 -11.45 1.67 -16.01
N GLN A 24 -10.17 1.89 -16.29
CA GLN A 24 -9.45 3.11 -15.92
C GLN A 24 -10.10 4.39 -16.49
N GLY A 25 -10.64 4.35 -17.70
CA GLY A 25 -11.28 5.51 -18.33
C GLY A 25 -12.56 5.91 -17.58
N ARG A 26 -13.30 4.92 -17.08
CA ARG A 26 -14.45 5.16 -16.20
C ARG A 26 -14.04 5.70 -14.83
N VAL A 27 -12.89 5.28 -14.29
CA VAL A 27 -12.38 5.86 -13.04
C VAL A 27 -12.04 7.35 -13.21
N GLU A 28 -11.45 7.73 -14.34
CA GLU A 28 -11.18 9.14 -14.65
C GLU A 28 -12.48 9.93 -14.84
N ALA A 29 -13.38 9.44 -15.69
CA ALA A 29 -14.60 10.15 -16.07
C ALA A 29 -15.65 10.20 -14.94
N ASP A 30 -15.89 9.09 -14.26
CA ASP A 30 -17.00 8.94 -13.31
C ASP A 30 -16.56 9.29 -11.87
N LEU A 31 -15.29 9.05 -11.53
CA LEU A 31 -14.79 9.17 -10.15
C LEU A 31 -13.77 10.30 -9.95
N GLY A 32 -13.46 11.07 -11.00
CA GLY A 32 -12.45 12.14 -10.95
C GLY A 32 -11.04 11.62 -10.71
N GLY A 33 -10.75 10.40 -11.17
CA GLY A 33 -9.41 9.83 -11.11
C GLY A 33 -8.41 10.65 -11.91
N VAL A 34 -7.18 10.75 -11.41
CA VAL A 34 -6.07 11.44 -12.06
C VAL A 34 -5.12 10.42 -12.65
N ARG A 35 -4.86 10.52 -13.96
CA ARG A 35 -3.90 9.66 -14.64
C ARG A 35 -2.46 9.99 -14.25
N ALA A 36 -1.72 8.96 -13.87
CA ALA A 36 -0.30 9.00 -13.55
C ALA A 36 0.43 7.91 -14.37
N GLY A 37 0.76 8.25 -15.62
CA GLY A 37 1.29 7.29 -16.59
C GLY A 37 0.28 6.17 -16.88
N GLU A 38 0.66 4.94 -16.54
CA GLU A 38 -0.15 3.74 -16.77
C GLU A 38 -1.14 3.42 -15.64
N LEU A 39 -1.21 4.29 -14.64
CA LEU A 39 -2.06 4.14 -13.46
C LEU A 39 -3.10 5.26 -13.43
N VAL A 40 -4.24 5.01 -12.79
CA VAL A 40 -5.20 6.05 -12.42
C VAL A 40 -5.33 6.10 -10.91
N VAL A 41 -5.19 7.28 -10.31
CA VAL A 41 -5.22 7.48 -8.87
C VAL A 41 -6.50 8.21 -8.49
N VAL A 42 -7.22 7.69 -7.50
CA VAL A 42 -8.44 8.32 -6.96
C VAL A 42 -8.34 8.40 -5.45
N ALA A 43 -8.69 9.56 -4.90
CA ALA A 43 -8.77 9.78 -3.46
C ALA A 43 -10.21 9.59 -2.98
N LEU A 44 -10.38 8.75 -1.97
CA LEU A 44 -11.65 8.55 -1.28
C LEU A 44 -11.66 9.31 0.04
N THR A 45 -12.81 9.91 0.36
CA THR A 45 -13.03 10.60 1.64
C THR A 45 -13.67 9.71 2.69
N ARG A 46 -14.47 8.71 2.28
CA ARG A 46 -15.11 7.72 3.17
C ARG A 46 -15.19 6.35 2.50
N PRO A 47 -14.45 5.33 2.99
CA PRO A 47 -13.34 5.46 3.93
C PRO A 47 -12.22 6.34 3.35
N SER A 48 -11.45 7.01 4.21
CA SER A 48 -10.30 7.80 3.76
C SER A 48 -9.22 6.87 3.23
N ALA A 49 -8.93 6.94 1.93
CA ALA A 49 -7.94 6.09 1.28
C ALA A 49 -7.50 6.69 -0.06
N THR A 50 -6.30 6.32 -0.52
CA THR A 50 -5.89 6.51 -1.90
C THR A 50 -6.00 5.17 -2.62
N VAL A 51 -6.76 5.11 -3.69
CA VAL A 51 -6.89 3.91 -4.52
C VAL A 51 -6.20 4.15 -5.85
N ILE A 52 -5.38 3.19 -6.25
CA ILE A 52 -4.64 3.20 -7.50
C ILE A 52 -5.19 2.06 -8.36
N VAL A 53 -5.58 2.37 -9.59
CA VAL A 53 -6.04 1.40 -10.58
C VAL A 53 -4.94 1.16 -11.59
N ASP A 54 -4.44 -0.07 -11.68
CA ASP A 54 -3.40 -0.42 -12.64
C ASP A 54 -3.96 -0.83 -14.00
N ARG A 55 -3.07 -1.13 -14.96
CA ARG A 55 -3.43 -1.47 -16.34
C ARG A 55 -4.27 -2.74 -16.46
N GLU A 56 -4.21 -3.61 -15.46
CA GLU A 56 -4.97 -4.87 -15.41
C GLU A 56 -6.33 -4.67 -14.72
N GLY A 57 -6.68 -3.43 -14.33
CA GLY A 57 -7.92 -3.11 -13.66
C GLY A 57 -7.97 -3.58 -12.21
N ARG A 58 -6.80 -3.82 -11.59
CA ARG A 58 -6.68 -4.19 -10.17
C ARG A 58 -6.63 -2.93 -9.32
N LEU A 59 -7.12 -3.03 -8.08
CA LEU A 59 -7.21 -1.91 -7.15
C LEU A 59 -6.13 -2.04 -6.06
N ILE A 60 -5.22 -1.09 -5.98
CA ILE A 60 -4.22 -1.03 -4.90
C ILE A 60 -4.65 0.05 -3.92
N VAL A 61 -4.90 -0.34 -2.68
CA VAL A 61 -5.36 0.58 -1.64
C VAL A 61 -4.22 0.97 -0.72
N HIS A 62 -4.09 2.27 -0.51
CA HIS A 62 -3.10 2.91 0.34
C HIS A 62 -3.78 3.86 1.35
N GLY A 63 -3.10 4.14 2.47
CA GLY A 63 -3.56 5.11 3.46
C GLY A 63 -4.54 4.54 4.48
N THR A 64 -4.64 3.21 4.59
CA THR A 64 -5.50 2.52 5.56
C THR A 64 -4.67 1.63 6.47
N HIS A 65 -4.89 1.73 7.79
CA HIS A 65 -4.18 0.90 8.79
C HIS A 65 -4.84 -0.46 9.04
N ARG A 66 -6.02 -0.70 8.47
CA ARG A 66 -6.82 -1.92 8.67
C ARG A 66 -7.21 -2.54 7.33
N VAL A 67 -7.13 -3.87 7.27
CA VAL A 67 -7.52 -4.65 6.08
C VAL A 67 -8.98 -4.41 5.72
N GLU A 68 -9.87 -4.35 6.73
CA GLU A 68 -11.30 -4.11 6.51
C GLU A 68 -11.57 -2.72 5.91
N ALA A 69 -10.80 -1.71 6.30
CA ALA A 69 -10.91 -0.36 5.75
C ALA A 69 -10.42 -0.31 4.29
N ALA A 70 -9.36 -1.04 3.98
CA ALA A 70 -8.87 -1.18 2.61
C ALA A 70 -9.92 -1.89 1.72
N GLN A 71 -10.56 -2.94 2.24
CA GLN A 71 -11.60 -3.66 1.54
C GLN A 71 -12.84 -2.80 1.31
N ALA A 72 -13.26 -2.01 2.31
CA ALA A 72 -14.35 -1.05 2.15
C ALA A 72 -14.03 0.00 1.07
N ALA A 73 -12.79 0.49 1.00
CA ALA A 73 -12.35 1.42 -0.04
C ALA A 73 -12.42 0.79 -1.44
N ALA A 74 -11.95 -0.45 -1.60
CA ALA A 74 -12.04 -1.17 -2.87
C ALA A 74 -13.50 -1.38 -3.30
N LYS A 75 -14.36 -1.84 -2.38
CA LYS A 75 -15.80 -2.04 -2.64
C LYS A 75 -16.52 -0.73 -3.01
N GLU A 76 -16.15 0.38 -2.38
CA GLU A 76 -16.71 1.70 -2.72
C GLU A 76 -16.42 2.09 -4.18
N ILE A 77 -15.21 1.81 -4.69
CA ILE A 77 -14.88 2.03 -6.11
C ILE A 77 -15.75 1.15 -7.01
N LEU A 78 -15.84 -0.14 -6.70
CA LEU A 78 -16.65 -1.08 -7.50
C LEU A 78 -18.12 -0.67 -7.53
N LEU A 79 -18.68 -0.31 -6.38
CA LEU A 79 -20.06 0.14 -6.23
C LEU A 79 -20.35 1.38 -7.09
N ARG A 80 -19.49 2.40 -7.04
CA ARG A 80 -19.66 3.64 -7.83
C ARG A 80 -19.56 3.39 -9.34
N LEU A 81 -18.81 2.38 -9.76
CA LEU A 81 -18.69 1.98 -11.16
C LEU A 81 -19.78 1.00 -11.60
N GLY A 82 -20.64 0.53 -10.69
CA GLY A 82 -21.61 -0.52 -10.98
C GLY A 82 -20.95 -1.86 -11.34
N VAL A 83 -19.79 -2.13 -10.76
CA VAL A 83 -19.06 -3.40 -10.91
C VAL A 83 -19.36 -4.28 -9.70
N ASP A 84 -19.62 -5.57 -9.96
CA ASP A 84 -19.89 -6.56 -8.91
C ASP A 84 -18.63 -6.84 -8.06
N ASP A 85 -18.82 -7.02 -6.75
CA ASP A 85 -17.77 -7.30 -5.77
C ASP A 85 -17.81 -8.74 -5.21
N ALA A 86 -18.74 -9.59 -5.68
CA ALA A 86 -18.98 -10.93 -5.15
C ALA A 86 -17.76 -11.87 -5.17
N SER A 87 -16.77 -11.59 -6.03
CA SER A 87 -15.56 -12.40 -6.24
C SER A 87 -14.28 -11.60 -6.05
N LEU A 88 -14.33 -10.54 -5.24
CA LEU A 88 -13.18 -9.70 -4.92
C LEU A 88 -12.14 -10.49 -4.11
N SER A 89 -11.01 -10.82 -4.73
CA SER A 89 -9.88 -11.45 -4.05
C SER A 89 -8.85 -10.41 -3.60
N MET A 90 -7.94 -10.82 -2.71
CA MET A 90 -6.98 -9.96 -2.05
C MET A 90 -5.58 -10.55 -2.09
N GLU A 91 -4.59 -9.71 -2.40
CA GLU A 91 -3.18 -10.01 -2.30
C GLU A 91 -2.48 -8.99 -1.38
N PHE A 92 -1.71 -9.47 -0.42
CA PHE A 92 -0.91 -8.61 0.45
C PHE A 92 0.36 -8.15 -0.27
N GLY A 93 0.50 -6.83 -0.40
CA GLY A 93 1.72 -6.19 -0.86
C GLY A 93 2.77 -6.07 0.25
N PRO A 94 3.89 -5.39 -0.05
CA PRO A 94 4.97 -5.17 0.91
C PRO A 94 4.50 -4.43 2.17
N ILE A 95 5.19 -4.70 3.28
CA ILE A 95 4.99 -4.05 4.58
C ILE A 95 6.02 -2.95 4.72
N ILE A 96 5.58 -1.81 5.23
CA ILE A 96 6.48 -0.87 5.91
C ILE A 96 6.19 -0.99 7.40
N ALA A 97 7.20 -1.35 8.17
CA ALA A 97 7.13 -1.45 9.62
C ALA A 97 8.26 -0.65 10.24
N SER A 98 8.03 -0.14 11.45
CA SER A 98 9.01 0.57 12.24
C SER A 98 9.18 -0.10 13.60
N PHE A 99 10.34 0.08 14.20
CA PHE A 99 10.58 -0.24 15.59
C PHE A 99 11.61 0.75 16.14
N GLN A 100 11.65 0.87 17.46
CA GLN A 100 12.67 1.67 18.13
C GLN A 100 13.75 0.78 18.71
N TYR A 101 14.99 1.01 18.28
CA TYR A 101 16.13 0.48 18.98
C TYR A 101 16.37 1.34 20.23
N ARG A 102 16.23 0.76 21.42
CA ARG A 102 16.36 1.48 22.71
C ARG A 102 17.79 1.95 23.03
N ARG A 103 18.68 1.95 22.04
CA ARG A 103 20.08 2.35 22.11
C ARG A 103 20.45 3.07 20.82
N ALA A 104 21.42 3.97 20.89
CA ALA A 104 21.98 4.58 19.68
C ALA A 104 22.64 3.52 18.79
N VAL A 105 22.44 3.64 17.48
CA VAL A 105 23.06 2.78 16.47
C VAL A 105 24.09 3.60 15.70
N HIS A 106 25.32 3.11 15.62
CA HIS A 106 26.37 3.72 14.81
C HIS A 106 26.23 3.25 13.36
N ILE A 107 25.42 3.98 12.57
CA ILE A 107 25.09 3.61 11.18
C ILE A 107 26.34 3.42 10.31
N ASP A 108 27.39 4.19 10.56
CA ASP A 108 28.66 4.12 9.80
C ASP A 108 29.35 2.75 9.93
N ARG A 109 29.07 2.02 11.00
CA ARG A 109 29.60 0.66 11.23
C ARG A 109 28.73 -0.42 10.61
N LEU A 110 27.61 -0.05 9.98
CA LEU A 110 26.70 -0.97 9.32
C LEU A 110 27.00 -1.13 7.82
N ALA A 111 27.98 -0.42 7.27
CA ALA A 111 28.40 -0.60 5.89
C ALA A 111 29.16 -1.92 5.71
N GLY A 112 28.80 -2.71 4.70
CA GLY A 112 29.42 -3.99 4.38
C GLY A 112 28.67 -5.21 4.91
N ASP A 113 29.38 -6.31 5.12
CA ASP A 113 28.79 -7.58 5.55
C ASP A 113 28.48 -7.59 7.05
N LEU A 114 27.20 -7.83 7.38
CA LEU A 114 26.68 -7.91 8.74
C LEU A 114 26.45 -9.36 9.19
N GLY A 115 26.84 -10.35 8.39
CA GLY A 115 26.61 -11.79 8.60
C GLY A 115 25.18 -12.23 8.32
N ALA A 116 24.18 -11.40 8.65
CA ALA A 116 22.77 -11.61 8.33
C ALA A 116 22.33 -10.90 7.03
N GLY A 117 23.21 -10.11 6.40
CA GLY A 117 22.92 -9.33 5.21
C GLY A 117 24.02 -8.33 4.88
N GLN A 118 23.77 -7.50 3.88
CA GLN A 118 24.67 -6.42 3.46
C GLN A 118 24.05 -5.08 3.83
N GLY A 119 24.87 -4.17 4.36
CA GLY A 119 24.47 -2.79 4.60
C GLY A 119 25.17 -1.82 3.66
N GLU A 120 24.43 -0.83 3.18
CA GLU A 120 24.93 0.27 2.38
C GLU A 120 24.56 1.59 3.04
N VAL A 121 25.49 2.54 3.04
CA VAL A 121 25.26 3.88 3.60
C VAL A 121 25.40 4.90 2.48
N ASP A 122 24.29 5.51 2.08
CA ASP A 122 24.29 6.60 1.11
C ASP A 122 24.65 7.92 1.80
N GLN A 123 25.81 8.47 1.46
CA GLN A 123 26.32 9.71 2.05
C GLN A 123 25.47 10.94 1.71
N ARG A 124 24.58 10.87 0.71
CA ARG A 124 23.68 11.96 0.32
C ARG A 124 22.48 12.11 1.26
N LEU A 125 22.21 11.12 2.10
CA LEU A 125 21.09 11.10 3.05
C LEU A 125 21.49 11.62 4.46
N ARG A 126 22.66 12.26 4.59
CA ARG A 126 23.17 12.87 5.83
C ARG A 126 22.96 14.38 5.87
#